data_AF-A0A355GV41-F1
#
_entry.id   AF-A0A355GV41-F1
#
_cell.length_a   1.000
_cell.length_b   1.000
_cell.length_c   1.000
_cell.angle_alpha   90.00
_cell.angle_beta   90.00
_cell.angle_gamma   90.00
#
_symmetry.space_group_name_H-M   'P 1'
#
loop_
_entity.id
_entity.type
_entity.pdbx_description
1 polymer ?
#
loop_
_entity_poly.entity_id
_entity_poly.type
_entity_poly.pdbx_seq_one_letter_code
_entity_poly.pdbx_strand_id
1 'polypeptide(L)'
;HIAHGYMNGKPVIELEHPQQVLPNLEGVNTGDYIWIEGTPAINMAIKPEIPGGLGTIAMAVNMIPKVIAAQPGLVSMKDLPVPSAVLGDFRKLGIAK
;
A
#
# COMPACT_ATOMS: atom_id res chain seq x y z
N HIS A 1 -8.44 7.92 12.42
CA HIS A 1 -8.95 6.69 13.05
C HIS A 1 -7.79 5.85 13.56
N ILE A 2 -8.03 5.00 14.57
CA ILE A 2 -7.05 4.03 15.07
C ILE A 2 -7.72 2.65 15.10
N ALA A 3 -6.99 1.62 14.69
CA ALA A 3 -7.45 0.23 14.72
C ALA A 3 -6.36 -0.69 15.28
N HIS A 4 -6.75 -1.69 16.06
CA HIS A 4 -5.85 -2.69 16.64
C HIS A 4 -6.23 -4.10 16.18
N GLY A 5 -5.27 -4.84 15.63
CA GLY A 5 -5.37 -6.26 15.32
C GLY A 5 -4.85 -7.12 16.47
N TYR A 6 -5.64 -8.09 16.92
CA TYR A 6 -5.31 -8.94 18.06
C TYR A 6 -4.98 -10.38 17.66
N MET A 7 -4.01 -10.98 18.35
CA MET A 7 -3.70 -12.41 18.29
C MET A 7 -3.69 -12.96 19.72
N ASN A 8 -4.54 -13.96 20.00
CA ASN A 8 -4.69 -14.54 21.35
C ASN A 8 -4.93 -13.51 22.46
N GLY A 9 -5.77 -12.50 22.18
CA GLY A 9 -6.10 -11.43 23.13
C GLY A 9 -5.02 -10.36 23.31
N LYS A 10 -3.89 -10.44 22.58
CA LYS A 10 -2.83 -9.43 22.61
C LYS A 10 -2.84 -8.59 21.33
N PRO A 11 -2.75 -7.26 21.40
CA PRO A 11 -2.62 -6.42 20.21
C PRO A 11 -1.24 -6.66 19.58
N VAL A 12 -1.22 -6.93 18.28
CA VAL A 12 0.00 -7.24 17.51
C VAL A 12 0.18 -6.35 16.28
N ILE A 13 -0.88 -5.65 15.86
CA ILE A 13 -0.85 -4.68 14.76
C ILE A 13 -1.63 -3.46 15.22
N GLU A 14 -1.06 -2.28 15.06
CA GLU A 14 -1.71 -1.00 15.27
C GLU A 14 -1.64 -0.18 13.98
N LEU A 15 -2.79 0.34 13.55
CA LEU A 15 -2.90 1.17 12.36
C LEU A 15 -3.53 2.50 12.75
N GLU A 16 -2.78 3.58 12.56
CA GLU A 16 -3.25 4.95 12.75
C GLU A 16 -3.39 5.65 11.40
N HIS A 17 -4.56 6.26 11.18
CA HIS A 17 -4.84 7.07 9.99
C HIS A 17 -5.49 8.39 10.40
N PRO A 18 -4.71 9.35 10.94
CA PRO A 18 -5.20 10.69 11.22
C PRO A 18 -5.40 11.45 9.90
N GLN A 19 -6.60 11.99 9.69
CA GLN A 19 -6.91 12.81 8.52
C GLN A 19 -7.37 14.19 9.00
N GLN A 20 -6.69 15.23 8.54
CA GLN A 20 -6.96 16.61 8.89
C GLN A 20 -6.76 17.51 7.67
N VAL A 21 -7.54 18.60 7.60
CA VAL A 21 -7.36 19.64 6.59
C VAL A 21 -6.23 20.57 7.06
N LEU A 22 -5.22 20.81 6.22
CA LEU A 22 -4.07 21.70 6.49
C LEU A 22 -3.33 21.39 7.82
N PRO A 23 -2.85 20.15 8.04
CA PRO A 23 -2.16 19.74 9.28
C PRO A 23 -0.90 20.56 9.58
N ASN A 24 -0.28 21.13 8.54
CA ASN A 24 0.90 21.98 8.67
C ASN A 24 0.67 23.26 9.48
N LEU A 25 -0.56 23.76 9.57
CA LEU A 25 -0.87 24.95 10.38
C LEU A 25 -0.72 24.69 11.88
N GLU A 26 -0.82 23.44 12.30
CA GLU A 26 -0.60 22.98 13.67
C GLU A 26 0.78 22.33 13.84
N GLY A 27 1.68 22.52 12.87
CA GLY A 27 3.03 21.95 12.90
C GLY A 27 3.10 20.44 12.68
N VAL A 28 2.02 19.82 12.20
CA VAL A 28 1.97 18.38 11.93
C VAL A 28 2.47 18.09 10.51
N ASN A 29 3.53 17.28 10.41
CA ASN A 29 4.06 16.80 9.13
C ASN A 29 3.33 15.53 8.68
N THR A 30 2.94 15.48 7.41
CA THR A 30 2.36 14.29 6.80
C THR A 30 3.43 13.25 6.44
N GLY A 31 3.04 11.99 6.34
CA GLY A 31 3.92 10.89 5.96
C GLY A 31 3.30 9.52 6.17
N ASP A 32 3.85 8.52 5.50
CA ASP A 32 3.55 7.11 5.77
C ASP A 32 4.68 6.50 6.59
N TYR A 33 4.31 5.83 7.69
CA TYR A 33 5.27 5.27 8.63
C TYR A 33 4.95 3.80 8.89
N ILE A 34 5.98 2.97 8.91
CA ILE A 34 5.87 1.55 9.28
C ILE A 34 6.97 1.23 10.28
N TRP A 35 6.58 0.73 11.44
CA TRP A 35 7.47 0.20 12.47
C TRP A 35 7.17 -1.29 12.65
N ILE A 36 8.20 -2.12 12.54
CA ILE A 36 8.13 -3.56 12.80
C ILE A 36 9.10 -3.88 13.92
N GLU A 37 8.54 -4.21 15.08
CA GLU A 37 9.31 -4.69 16.23
C GLU A 37 9.74 -6.15 16.00
N GLY A 38 11.01 -6.44 16.24
CA GLY A 38 11.58 -7.75 15.98
C GLY A 38 13.10 -7.75 16.05
N THR A 39 13.73 -8.75 15.43
CA THR A 39 15.19 -8.85 15.36
C THR A 39 15.61 -9.18 13.92
N PRO A 40 16.11 -8.20 13.14
CA PRO A 40 16.26 -6.78 13.50
C PRO A 40 14.91 -6.04 13.53
N ALA A 41 14.86 -4.93 14.26
CA ALA A 41 13.75 -3.99 14.15
C ALA A 41 13.85 -3.22 12.81
N ILE A 42 12.69 -2.88 12.22
CA ILE A 42 12.61 -2.15 10.94
C ILE A 42 11.77 -0.88 11.14
N ASN A 43 12.33 0.26 10.73
CA ASN A 43 11.66 1.56 10.74
C ASN A 43 11.70 2.17 9.34
N MET A 44 10.54 2.37 8.73
CA MET A 44 10.39 2.98 7.41
C MET A 44 9.59 4.27 7.51
N ALA A 45 10.02 5.29 6.75
CA ALA A 45 9.28 6.54 6.61
C ALA A 45 9.29 7.01 5.16
N ILE A 46 8.12 7.43 4.66
CA ILE A 46 7.94 8.09 3.38
C ILE A 46 7.39 9.49 3.66
N LYS A 47 8.10 10.53 3.17
CA LYS A 47 7.78 11.94 3.42
C LYS A 47 7.93 12.76 2.13
N PRO A 48 6.90 13.52 1.68
CA PRO A 48 5.52 13.49 2.19
C PRO A 48 4.88 12.11 1.98
N GLU A 49 3.67 11.92 2.49
CA GLU A 49 2.87 10.71 2.27
C GLU A 49 2.69 10.42 0.77
N ILE A 50 2.43 9.16 0.44
CA ILE A 50 2.04 8.78 -0.91
C ILE A 50 0.74 9.51 -1.27
N PRO A 51 0.70 10.29 -2.37
CA PRO A 51 -0.50 11.00 -2.76
C PRO A 51 -1.64 10.01 -3.06
N GLY A 52 -2.61 9.89 -2.16
CA GLY A 52 -3.59 8.80 -2.18
C GLY A 52 -4.36 8.68 -3.49
N GLY A 53 -4.76 9.80 -4.10
CA GLY A 53 -5.46 9.81 -5.39
C GLY A 53 -4.61 9.23 -6.53
N LEU A 54 -3.39 9.74 -6.68
CA LEU A 54 -2.49 9.31 -7.76
C LEU A 54 -1.98 7.87 -7.53
N GLY A 55 -1.67 7.52 -6.28
CA GLY A 55 -1.26 6.18 -5.88
C GLY A 55 -2.35 5.14 -6.14
N THR A 56 -3.61 5.45 -5.86
CA THR A 56 -4.75 4.55 -6.13
C THR A 56 -4.90 4.30 -7.63
N ILE A 57 -4.86 5.35 -8.45
CA ILE A 57 -4.94 5.23 -9.92
C ILE A 57 -3.77 4.39 -10.44
N ALA A 58 -2.54 4.71 -10.00
CA ALA A 58 -1.34 4.01 -10.43
C ALA A 58 -1.39 2.52 -10.06
N MET A 59 -1.79 2.20 -8.83
CA MET A 59 -1.96 0.82 -8.37
C MET A 59 -2.99 0.07 -9.19
N ALA A 60 -4.20 0.62 -9.36
CA ALA A 60 -5.27 -0.04 -10.09
C ALA A 60 -4.86 -0.38 -11.53
N VAL A 61 -4.21 0.56 -12.23
CA VAL A 61 -3.79 0.36 -13.63
C VAL A 61 -2.61 -0.61 -13.73
N ASN A 62 -1.57 -0.44 -12.89
CA ASN A 62 -0.36 -1.27 -12.95
C ASN A 62 -0.59 -2.74 -12.54
N MET A 63 -1.70 -3.02 -11.85
CA MET A 63 -2.07 -4.38 -11.46
C MET A 63 -2.88 -5.13 -12.52
N ILE A 64 -3.47 -4.46 -13.52
CA ILE A 64 -4.30 -5.09 -14.58
C ILE A 64 -3.63 -6.34 -15.20
N PRO A 65 -2.40 -6.28 -15.75
CA PRO A 65 -1.79 -7.46 -16.37
C PRO A 65 -1.52 -8.58 -15.36
N LYS A 66 -1.21 -8.22 -14.11
CA LYS A 66 -0.94 -9.19 -13.03
C LYS A 66 -2.21 -9.91 -12.60
N VAL A 67 -3.36 -9.22 -12.59
CA VAL A 67 -4.66 -9.81 -12.29
C VAL A 67 -5.13 -10.71 -13.43
N ILE A 68 -4.94 -10.32 -14.69
CA ILE A 68 -5.31 -11.16 -15.85
C ILE A 68 -4.52 -12.48 -15.86
N ALA A 69 -3.23 -12.44 -15.46
CA ALA A 69 -2.38 -13.62 -15.38
C ALA A 69 -2.58 -14.45 -14.09
N ALA A 70 -3.46 -14.03 -13.17
CA ALA A 70 -3.68 -14.71 -11.90
C ALA A 70 -4.49 -16.00 -12.05
N GLN A 71 -4.43 -16.86 -11.04
CA GLN A 71 -5.32 -18.01 -10.96
C GLN A 71 -6.79 -17.55 -10.79
N PRO A 72 -7.78 -18.28 -11.33
CA PRO A 72 -9.18 -17.95 -11.14
C PRO A 72 -9.59 -17.93 -9.66
N GLY A 73 -10.42 -16.97 -9.27
CA GLY A 73 -10.96 -16.84 -7.92
C GLY A 73 -10.76 -15.45 -7.33
N LEU A 74 -11.04 -15.31 -6.04
CA LEU A 74 -10.78 -14.09 -5.29
C LEU A 74 -9.30 -14.08 -4.85
N VAL A 75 -8.52 -13.17 -5.42
CA VAL A 75 -7.11 -12.96 -5.10
C VAL A 75 -6.89 -11.62 -4.40
N SER A 76 -5.79 -11.51 -3.67
CA SER A 76 -5.39 -10.29 -2.96
C SER A 76 -3.96 -9.87 -3.32
N MET A 77 -3.53 -8.69 -2.85
CA MET A 77 -2.20 -8.15 -3.16
C MET A 77 -1.03 -9.06 -2.75
N LYS A 78 -1.20 -9.87 -1.70
CA LYS A 78 -0.17 -10.85 -1.27
C LYS A 78 -0.04 -12.06 -2.20
N ASP A 79 -1.05 -12.31 -3.04
CA ASP A 79 -1.10 -13.48 -3.93
C ASP A 79 -0.55 -13.14 -5.33
N LEU A 80 -0.34 -11.84 -5.62
CA LEU A 80 0.11 -11.32 -6.91
C LEU A 80 1.58 -10.87 -6.84
N PRO A 81 2.29 -10.81 -7.98
CA PRO A 81 3.61 -10.19 -8.02
C PRO A 81 3.58 -8.75 -7.52
N VAL A 82 4.68 -8.32 -6.87
CA VAL A 82 4.82 -6.97 -6.29
C VAL A 82 4.45 -5.89 -7.32
N PRO A 83 3.67 -4.86 -6.95
CA PRO A 83 3.33 -3.76 -7.83
C PRO A 83 4.55 -3.11 -8.45
N SER A 84 4.46 -2.77 -9.73
CA SER A 84 5.55 -2.16 -10.48
C SER A 84 4.99 -1.22 -11.53
N ALA A 85 5.65 -0.09 -11.73
CA ALA A 85 5.28 0.87 -12.76
C ALA A 85 5.51 0.25 -14.14
N VAL A 86 4.49 0.29 -14.99
CA VAL A 86 4.57 -0.18 -16.36
C VAL A 86 4.92 1.02 -17.25
N LEU A 87 6.12 1.02 -17.83
CA LEU A 87 6.64 2.13 -18.64
C LEU A 87 6.30 1.99 -20.14
N GLY A 88 5.30 1.19 -20.49
CA GLY A 88 4.94 0.86 -21.88
C GLY A 88 3.44 0.71 -22.10
N ASP A 89 3.04 0.60 -23.37
CA ASP A 89 1.64 0.41 -23.76
C ASP A 89 1.15 -0.99 -23.36
N PHE A 90 0.21 -1.05 -22.42
CA PHE A 90 -0.39 -2.30 -21.94
C PHE A 90 -0.93 -3.20 -23.05
N ARG A 91 -1.42 -2.62 -24.16
CA ARG A 91 -1.94 -3.40 -25.30
C ARG A 91 -0.84 -4.15 -26.04
N LYS A 92 0.40 -3.67 -25.97
CA LYS A 92 1.58 -4.23 -26.66
C LYS A 92 2.39 -5.17 -25.77
N LEU A 93 2.16 -5.13 -24.46
CA LEU A 93 2.93 -5.90 -23.47
C LEU A 93 2.52 -7.37 -23.36
N GLY A 94 1.73 -7.88 -24.31
CA GLY A 94 1.31 -9.28 -24.33
C GLY A 94 0.48 -9.61 -23.10
N ILE A 95 -0.70 -8.98 -22.98
CA ILE A 95 -1.74 -9.52 -22.09
C ILE A 95 -1.99 -10.94 -22.58
N ALA A 96 -1.71 -11.91 -21.71
CA ALA A 96 -1.63 -13.34 -21.98
C ALA A 96 -2.55 -13.80 -23.11
N LYS A 97 -1.96 -14.44 -24.13
CA LYS A 97 -2.68 -15.43 -24.94
C LYS A 97 -2.97 -16.64 -24.07
#